data_AF-A0A942DAJ3-F1
#
_entry.id   AF-A0A942DAJ3-F1
#
_cell.length_a   1.000
_cell.length_b   1.000
_cell.length_c   1.000
_cell.angle_alpha   90.00
_cell.angle_beta   90.00
_cell.angle_gamma   90.00
#
_symmetry.space_group_name_H-M   'P 1'
#
loop_
_entity.id
_entity.type
_entity.pdbx_description
1 polymer ?
#
loop_
_entity_poly.entity_id
_entity_poly.type
_entity_poly.pdbx_seq_one_letter_code
_entity_poly.pdbx_strand_id
1 'polypeptide(L)'
;MTAQTFFHGVRRPLDWVRAIFLLEDGVSFSANMFSELTGMASSSVSEILSKLWIVLSSHMEGCSVERSSSFLPSVSKRSLQTPTAKHPMAEQDVFDEIESENMAESLDTFIRRKLEEIYQNSNSTESFSADSNKNGASWLAEKSVYNLLSAEPKSFESIGSASGLSVGDLSLTLLHLELAGLAKSLPGNTFVQLRPFWTDITISAQSREKSKKSPFKPFFEFVSRTFHGISRKYLQLYLAAFWCHTSRRRWAVGTLFTACLRSKQLTRRDRLAYVSPPVVAYYLPAEKRCY
;
A
#
# COMPACT_ATOMS: atom_id res chain seq x y z
N MET A 1 -38.98 2.47 -1.09
CA MET A 1 -37.97 3.54 -0.90
C MET A 1 -36.58 2.92 -0.67
N THR A 2 -35.96 2.34 -1.70
CA THR A 2 -34.60 1.73 -1.63
C THR A 2 -33.77 2.02 -2.89
N ALA A 3 -34.24 2.92 -3.77
CA ALA A 3 -33.49 3.33 -4.95
C ALA A 3 -32.15 3.95 -4.52
N GLN A 4 -31.04 3.53 -5.13
CA GLN A 4 -29.68 4.04 -4.89
C GLN A 4 -29.07 3.78 -3.50
N THR A 5 -29.71 2.94 -2.67
CA THR A 5 -29.17 2.53 -1.37
C THR A 5 -28.32 1.26 -1.47
N PHE A 6 -27.53 0.94 -0.44
CA PHE A 6 -26.78 -0.32 -0.34
C PHE A 6 -27.64 -1.57 -0.58
N PHE A 7 -28.89 -1.57 -0.09
CA PHE A 7 -29.83 -2.68 -0.24
C PHE A 7 -30.67 -2.64 -1.53
N HIS A 8 -30.27 -1.82 -2.52
CA HIS A 8 -30.97 -1.77 -3.79
C HIS A 8 -30.94 -3.13 -4.52
N GLY A 9 -32.11 -3.61 -4.93
CA GLY A 9 -32.26 -4.88 -5.65
C GLY A 9 -32.08 -6.14 -4.81
N VAL A 10 -32.08 -6.03 -3.48
CA VAL A 10 -31.95 -7.19 -2.58
C VAL A 10 -33.23 -8.03 -2.58
N ARG A 11 -33.11 -9.32 -2.97
CA ARG A 11 -34.25 -10.26 -3.04
C ARG A 11 -34.50 -11.03 -1.73
N ARG A 12 -33.50 -11.17 -0.86
CA ARG A 12 -33.57 -11.98 0.38
C ARG A 12 -33.07 -11.18 1.59
N PRO A 13 -33.82 -10.17 2.06
CA PRO A 13 -33.35 -9.24 3.09
C PRO A 13 -33.04 -9.92 4.42
N LEU A 14 -33.75 -11.00 4.77
CA LEU A 14 -33.50 -11.75 6.01
C LEU A 14 -32.09 -12.35 6.05
N ASP A 15 -31.57 -12.86 4.93
CA ASP A 15 -30.23 -13.46 4.91
C ASP A 15 -29.13 -12.39 4.97
N TRP A 16 -29.40 -11.18 4.46
CA TRP A 16 -28.52 -10.02 4.67
C TRP A 16 -28.46 -9.63 6.15
N VAL A 17 -29.62 -9.52 6.80
CA VAL A 17 -29.70 -9.19 8.23
C VAL A 17 -29.01 -10.27 9.07
N ARG A 18 -29.21 -11.56 8.75
CA ARG A 18 -28.51 -12.68 9.41
C ARG A 18 -27.00 -12.59 9.26
N ALA A 19 -26.50 -12.33 8.05
CA ALA A 19 -25.07 -12.19 7.82
C ALA A 19 -24.48 -11.02 8.62
N ILE A 20 -25.16 -9.87 8.61
CA ILE A 20 -24.75 -8.68 9.38
C ILE A 20 -24.74 -8.99 10.88
N PHE A 21 -25.82 -9.59 11.38
CA PHE A 21 -25.94 -9.96 12.79
C PHE A 21 -24.82 -10.91 13.24
N LEU A 22 -24.51 -11.95 12.45
CA LEU A 22 -23.43 -12.88 12.79
C LEU A 22 -22.06 -12.21 12.79
N LEU A 23 -21.79 -11.30 11.84
CA LEU A 23 -20.55 -10.52 11.81
C LEU A 23 -20.45 -9.56 13.00
N GLU A 24 -21.54 -8.87 13.34
CA GLU A 24 -21.67 -8.04 14.55
C GLU A 24 -21.67 -8.86 15.83
N ASP A 25 -21.91 -10.18 15.77
CA ASP A 25 -21.69 -11.12 16.87
C ASP A 25 -20.26 -11.69 16.90
N GLY A 26 -19.44 -11.33 15.90
CA GLY A 26 -18.03 -11.70 15.82
C GLY A 26 -17.85 -13.13 15.31
N VAL A 27 -18.90 -13.73 14.77
CA VAL A 27 -18.84 -15.02 14.12
C VAL A 27 -18.23 -14.83 12.74
N SER A 28 -17.13 -15.53 12.48
CA SER A 28 -16.48 -15.56 11.18
C SER A 28 -16.88 -16.81 10.42
N PHE A 29 -17.25 -16.65 9.15
CA PHE A 29 -17.70 -17.76 8.33
C PHE A 29 -17.31 -17.56 6.86
N SER A 30 -17.12 -18.67 6.16
CA SER A 30 -16.91 -18.67 4.71
C SER A 30 -18.24 -18.61 3.95
N ALA A 31 -18.17 -18.31 2.65
CA ALA A 31 -19.35 -18.34 1.79
C ALA A 31 -20.01 -19.74 1.75
N ASN A 32 -19.23 -20.81 1.86
CA ASN A 32 -19.75 -22.17 1.87
C ASN A 32 -20.49 -22.48 3.19
N MET A 33 -19.90 -22.14 4.34
CA MET A 33 -20.54 -22.34 5.65
C MET A 33 -21.90 -21.62 5.73
N PHE A 34 -21.98 -20.39 5.24
CA PHE A 34 -23.23 -19.63 5.29
C PHE A 34 -24.22 -20.05 4.19
N SER A 35 -23.73 -20.54 3.04
CA SER A 35 -24.55 -21.17 2.00
C SER A 35 -25.24 -22.42 2.52
N GLU A 36 -24.53 -23.28 3.25
CA GLU A 36 -25.08 -24.45 3.93
C GLU A 36 -26.12 -24.06 4.98
N LEU A 37 -25.83 -23.04 5.80
CA LEU A 37 -26.75 -22.56 6.84
C LEU A 37 -28.06 -21.98 6.30
N THR A 38 -28.01 -21.26 5.17
CA THR A 38 -29.16 -20.50 4.63
C THR A 38 -29.85 -21.14 3.43
N GLY A 39 -29.28 -22.22 2.89
CA GLY A 39 -29.69 -22.82 1.63
C GLY A 39 -29.51 -21.89 0.41
N MET A 40 -28.71 -20.83 0.53
CA MET A 40 -28.40 -19.92 -0.58
C MET A 40 -27.31 -20.51 -1.48
N ALA A 41 -27.28 -20.14 -2.76
CA ALA A 41 -26.13 -20.42 -3.61
C ALA A 41 -24.86 -19.72 -3.08
N SER A 42 -23.72 -20.43 -3.03
CA SER A 42 -22.43 -19.90 -2.54
C SER A 42 -21.98 -18.62 -3.27
N SER A 43 -22.29 -18.50 -4.57
CA SER A 43 -22.01 -17.27 -5.35
C SER A 43 -22.79 -16.05 -4.85
N SER A 44 -24.05 -16.23 -4.46
CA SER A 44 -24.89 -15.18 -3.88
C SER A 44 -24.39 -14.78 -2.48
N VAL A 45 -23.98 -15.75 -1.67
CA VAL A 45 -23.38 -15.48 -0.35
C VAL A 45 -22.06 -14.72 -0.48
N SER A 46 -21.20 -15.12 -1.41
CA SER A 46 -19.96 -14.42 -1.71
C SER A 46 -20.22 -12.96 -2.12
N GLU A 47 -21.33 -12.69 -2.81
CA GLU A 47 -21.76 -11.32 -3.09
C GLU A 47 -22.13 -10.53 -1.84
N ILE A 48 -22.92 -11.13 -0.93
CA ILE A 48 -23.29 -10.51 0.35
C ILE A 48 -22.01 -10.17 1.13
N LEU A 49 -21.16 -11.17 1.36
CA LEU A 49 -19.93 -11.01 2.14
C LEU A 49 -18.99 -9.98 1.53
N SER A 50 -18.76 -10.02 0.22
CA SER A 50 -17.89 -9.05 -0.44
C SER A 50 -18.41 -7.62 -0.27
N LYS A 51 -19.72 -7.40 -0.40
CA LYS A 51 -20.33 -6.07 -0.21
C LYS A 51 -20.20 -5.59 1.24
N LEU A 52 -20.43 -6.47 2.21
CA LEU A 52 -20.24 -6.15 3.63
C LEU A 52 -18.78 -5.82 3.94
N TRP A 53 -17.83 -6.58 3.41
CA TRP A 53 -16.41 -6.33 3.61
C TRP A 53 -15.94 -5.03 2.94
N ILE A 54 -16.51 -4.67 1.78
CA ILE A 54 -16.23 -3.36 1.15
C ILE A 54 -16.67 -2.23 2.08
N VAL A 55 -17.86 -2.32 2.68
CA VAL A 55 -18.33 -1.32 3.66
C VAL A 55 -17.42 -1.29 4.89
N LEU A 56 -17.01 -2.44 5.42
CA LEU A 56 -16.06 -2.48 6.54
C LEU A 56 -14.73 -1.82 6.17
N SER A 57 -14.21 -2.08 4.97
CA SER A 57 -12.94 -1.53 4.50
C SER A 57 -12.97 -0.01 4.38
N SER A 58 -14.12 0.59 4.01
CA SER A 58 -14.25 2.04 3.93
C SER A 58 -14.27 2.73 5.31
N HIS A 59 -14.38 1.97 6.40
CA HIS A 59 -14.37 2.48 7.77
C HIS A 59 -13.03 2.27 8.47
N MET A 60 -12.03 1.73 7.78
CA MET A 60 -10.68 1.49 8.34
C MET A 60 -9.82 2.76 8.42
N GLU A 61 -10.42 3.95 8.30
CA GLU A 61 -9.75 5.22 8.52
C GLU A 61 -9.19 5.29 9.95
N GLY A 62 -7.91 5.62 10.09
CA GLY A 62 -7.21 5.65 11.39
C GLY A 62 -6.65 4.30 11.87
N CYS A 63 -6.81 3.22 11.10
CA CYS A 63 -6.06 1.98 11.35
C CYS A 63 -4.58 2.13 10.96
N SER A 64 -3.74 1.25 11.51
CA SER A 64 -2.34 1.14 11.10
C SER A 64 -2.23 0.68 9.64
N VAL A 65 -1.11 1.02 9.01
CA VAL A 65 -0.90 0.80 7.57
C VAL A 65 0.39 0.00 7.37
N GLU A 66 0.36 -1.02 6.51
CA GLU A 66 1.47 -1.95 6.27
C GLU A 66 1.49 -2.43 4.81
N ARG A 67 2.64 -2.86 4.30
CA ARG A 67 2.72 -3.41 2.95
C ARG A 67 1.98 -4.74 2.82
N SER A 68 1.31 -4.96 1.70
CA SER A 68 0.63 -6.22 1.40
C SER A 68 1.61 -7.40 1.36
N SER A 69 2.88 -7.17 1.05
CA SER A 69 3.95 -8.18 1.10
C SER A 69 4.14 -8.81 2.49
N SER A 70 3.85 -8.07 3.57
CA SER A 70 3.89 -8.60 4.94
C SER A 70 2.82 -9.69 5.21
N PHE A 71 1.79 -9.79 4.35
CA PHE A 71 0.67 -10.71 4.50
C PHE A 71 0.70 -11.89 3.51
N LEU A 72 1.76 -12.02 2.71
CA LEU A 72 1.94 -13.10 1.74
C LEU A 72 1.69 -14.52 2.29
N PRO A 73 2.03 -14.87 3.55
CA PRO A 73 1.74 -16.20 4.09
C PRO A 73 0.25 -16.59 4.08
N SER A 74 -0.67 -15.62 3.98
CA SER A 74 -2.11 -15.87 3.86
C SER A 74 -2.60 -16.08 2.43
N VAL A 75 -1.78 -15.72 1.44
CA VAL A 75 -2.13 -15.74 0.02
C VAL A 75 -1.85 -17.12 -0.58
N SER A 76 -2.90 -17.89 -0.81
CA SER A 76 -2.82 -19.23 -1.43
C SER A 76 -3.80 -19.44 -2.58
N LYS A 77 -4.69 -18.46 -2.85
CA LYS A 77 -5.70 -18.56 -3.92
C LYS A 77 -5.37 -17.63 -5.07
N ARG A 78 -5.56 -18.14 -6.29
CA ARG A 78 -5.41 -17.38 -7.54
C ARG A 78 -6.59 -16.43 -7.73
N SER A 79 -6.34 -15.29 -8.35
CA SER A 79 -7.38 -14.43 -8.93
C SER A 79 -7.16 -14.24 -10.42
N LEU A 80 -8.07 -13.49 -11.06
CA LEU A 80 -7.90 -13.06 -12.44
C LEU A 80 -6.65 -12.20 -12.67
N GLN A 81 -6.06 -11.65 -11.59
CA GLN A 81 -4.82 -10.88 -11.65
C GLN A 81 -3.57 -11.78 -11.52
N THR A 82 -3.72 -13.06 -11.18
CA THR A 82 -2.57 -13.98 -11.11
C THR A 82 -2.04 -14.22 -12.52
N PRO A 83 -0.75 -13.99 -12.79
CA PRO A 83 -0.16 -14.31 -14.08
C PRO A 83 -0.37 -15.80 -14.44
N THR A 84 -0.56 -16.07 -15.72
CA THR A 84 -0.70 -17.43 -16.24
C THR A 84 0.53 -18.26 -15.87
N ALA A 85 0.31 -19.50 -15.41
CA ALA A 85 1.36 -20.43 -14.97
C ALA A 85 2.26 -19.97 -13.80
N LYS A 86 1.94 -18.87 -13.10
CA LYS A 86 2.66 -18.46 -11.88
C LYS A 86 1.88 -18.78 -10.59
N HIS A 87 2.62 -18.89 -9.47
CA HIS A 87 2.07 -19.07 -8.13
C HIS A 87 1.21 -17.86 -7.71
N PRO A 88 0.15 -18.01 -6.89
CA PRO A 88 -0.66 -16.89 -6.39
C PRO A 88 0.13 -15.70 -5.82
N MET A 89 1.28 -15.97 -5.21
CA MET A 89 2.16 -14.94 -4.64
C MET A 89 2.81 -14.05 -5.70
N ALA A 90 2.94 -14.51 -6.95
CA ALA A 90 3.45 -13.70 -8.04
C ALA A 90 2.52 -12.51 -8.40
N GLU A 91 1.28 -12.49 -7.88
CA GLU A 91 0.45 -11.28 -7.90
C GLU A 91 1.11 -10.13 -7.14
N GLN A 92 1.91 -10.37 -6.12
CA GLN A 92 2.56 -9.28 -5.38
C GLN A 92 3.74 -8.72 -6.17
N ASP A 93 4.57 -9.58 -6.76
CA ASP A 93 5.76 -9.18 -7.52
C ASP A 93 5.39 -8.22 -8.67
N VAL A 94 4.34 -8.54 -9.43
CA VAL A 94 3.86 -7.68 -10.54
C VAL A 94 3.39 -6.31 -10.03
N PHE A 95 2.77 -6.26 -8.85
CA PHE A 95 2.33 -4.98 -8.30
C PHE A 95 3.47 -4.18 -7.70
N ASP A 96 4.46 -4.85 -7.12
CA ASP A 96 5.68 -4.20 -6.64
C ASP A 96 6.47 -3.60 -7.81
N GLU A 97 6.51 -4.30 -8.97
CA GLU A 97 7.08 -3.80 -10.22
C GLU A 97 6.31 -2.56 -10.74
N ILE A 98 4.98 -2.64 -10.88
CA ILE A 98 4.14 -1.53 -11.34
C ILE A 98 4.21 -0.32 -10.39
N GLU A 99 4.27 -0.55 -9.08
CA GLU A 99 4.41 0.52 -8.10
C GLU A 99 5.79 1.18 -8.22
N SER A 100 6.85 0.39 -8.41
CA SER A 100 8.19 0.89 -8.68
C SER A 100 8.24 1.76 -9.93
N GLU A 101 7.60 1.35 -11.03
CA GLU A 101 7.55 2.10 -12.29
C GLU A 101 6.78 3.43 -12.13
N ASN A 102 5.55 3.38 -11.61
CA ASN A 102 4.74 4.59 -11.38
C ASN A 102 5.43 5.59 -10.42
N MET A 103 6.14 5.07 -9.42
CA MET A 103 6.87 5.89 -8.45
C MET A 103 8.11 6.53 -9.09
N ALA A 104 8.82 5.80 -9.96
CA ALA A 104 9.93 6.35 -10.73
C ALA A 104 9.45 7.50 -11.63
N GLU A 105 8.29 7.34 -12.29
CA GLU A 105 7.69 8.39 -13.12
C GLU A 105 7.25 9.62 -12.30
N SER A 106 6.59 9.40 -11.16
CA SER A 106 6.15 10.49 -10.28
C SER A 106 7.33 11.28 -9.71
N LEU A 107 8.42 10.59 -9.37
CA LEU A 107 9.64 11.23 -8.89
C LEU A 107 10.37 11.98 -10.00
N ASP A 108 10.48 11.40 -11.20
CA ASP A 108 11.04 12.08 -12.38
C ASP A 108 10.28 13.39 -12.64
N THR A 109 8.95 13.36 -12.55
CA THR A 109 8.10 14.54 -12.71
C THR A 109 8.33 15.57 -11.60
N PHE A 110 8.42 15.13 -10.33
CA PHE A 110 8.65 16.03 -9.20
C PHE A 110 10.01 16.73 -9.28
N ILE A 111 11.07 15.99 -9.62
CA ILE A 111 12.42 16.53 -9.70
C ILE A 111 12.52 17.50 -10.88
N ARG A 112 11.98 17.16 -12.06
CA ARG A 112 11.90 18.10 -13.18
C ARG A 112 11.24 19.41 -12.79
N ARG A 113 10.09 19.35 -12.11
CA ARG A 113 9.37 20.56 -11.66
C ARG A 113 10.21 21.39 -10.68
N LYS A 114 10.87 20.75 -9.71
CA LYS A 114 11.70 21.46 -8.73
C LYS A 114 12.93 22.10 -9.36
N LEU A 115 13.55 21.43 -10.33
CA LEU A 115 14.65 22.00 -11.09
C LEU A 115 14.19 23.17 -11.96
N GLU A 116 13.06 23.07 -12.63
CA GLU A 116 12.48 24.19 -13.40
C GLU A 116 12.17 25.41 -12.51
N GLU A 117 11.65 25.20 -11.30
CA GLU A 117 11.46 26.26 -10.30
C GLU A 117 12.81 26.93 -9.92
N ILE A 118 13.89 26.17 -9.78
CA ILE A 118 15.23 26.69 -9.48
C ILE A 118 15.79 27.49 -10.67
N TYR A 119 15.72 26.94 -11.89
CA TYR A 119 16.24 27.58 -13.10
C TYR A 119 15.48 28.85 -13.49
N GLN A 120 14.16 28.90 -13.27
CA GLN A 120 13.38 30.12 -13.50
C GLN A 120 13.68 31.21 -12.47
N ASN A 121 14.00 30.84 -11.23
CA ASN A 121 14.41 31.80 -10.20
C ASN A 121 15.82 32.34 -10.43
N SER A 122 16.74 31.53 -10.98
CA SER A 122 18.11 31.97 -11.29
C SER A 122 18.21 32.93 -12.49
N ASN A 123 17.26 32.91 -13.42
CA ASN A 123 17.26 33.80 -14.59
C ASN A 123 16.86 35.27 -14.30
N SER A 124 16.67 35.64 -13.03
CA SER A 124 16.50 37.04 -12.62
C SER A 124 17.81 37.78 -12.39
N THR A 125 18.97 37.11 -12.50
CA THR A 125 20.28 37.76 -12.42
C THR A 125 21.20 37.26 -13.54
N GLU A 126 21.40 38.13 -14.54
CA GLU A 126 22.43 38.13 -15.59
C GLU A 126 22.30 37.19 -16.81
N SER A 127 22.26 37.86 -17.96
CA SER A 127 22.36 37.37 -19.32
C SER A 127 23.76 36.84 -19.66
N PHE A 128 23.90 35.57 -20.02
CA PHE A 128 24.98 35.11 -20.92
C PHE A 128 24.55 33.89 -21.75
N SER A 129 24.65 34.07 -23.06
CA SER A 129 24.77 33.13 -24.20
C SER A 129 24.08 31.75 -24.18
N ALA A 130 23.31 31.56 -25.26
CA ALA A 130 22.71 30.34 -25.78
C ALA A 130 23.59 29.08 -25.77
N ASP A 131 23.04 27.99 -25.22
CA ASP A 131 23.27 26.61 -25.68
C ASP A 131 22.13 25.71 -25.17
N SER A 132 20.99 25.75 -25.88
CA SER A 132 19.71 25.11 -25.54
C SER A 132 19.66 23.60 -25.84
N ASN A 133 20.70 22.84 -25.45
CA ASN A 133 20.70 21.38 -25.59
C ASN A 133 21.33 20.61 -24.39
N LYS A 134 21.59 21.26 -23.25
CA LYS A 134 22.26 20.65 -22.07
C LYS A 134 21.34 20.17 -20.94
N ASN A 135 20.05 20.48 -20.97
CA ASN A 135 19.16 20.18 -19.84
C ASN A 135 18.99 18.67 -19.58
N GLY A 136 19.09 17.83 -20.62
CA GLY A 136 19.05 16.36 -20.46
C GLY A 136 20.33 15.75 -19.87
N ALA A 137 21.48 16.43 -20.00
CA ALA A 137 22.76 15.94 -19.49
C ALA A 137 22.94 16.23 -17.98
N SER A 138 22.37 17.33 -17.48
CA SER A 138 22.47 17.73 -16.06
C SER A 138 21.77 16.73 -15.12
N TRP A 139 20.61 16.23 -15.52
CA TRP A 139 19.81 15.29 -14.72
C TRP A 139 20.48 13.91 -14.50
N LEU A 140 21.16 13.38 -15.52
CA LEU A 140 21.81 12.07 -15.41
C LEU A 140 22.97 12.09 -14.40
N ALA A 141 23.66 13.23 -14.28
CA ALA A 141 24.69 13.46 -13.28
C ALA A 141 24.11 13.57 -11.86
N GLU A 142 22.98 14.26 -11.70
CA GLU A 142 22.30 14.37 -10.40
C GLU A 142 21.79 13.02 -9.90
N LYS A 143 21.21 12.20 -10.79
CA LYS A 143 20.74 10.86 -10.46
C LYS A 143 21.90 9.92 -10.08
N SER A 144 23.04 9.99 -10.77
CA SER A 144 24.20 9.14 -10.46
C SER A 144 24.79 9.49 -9.10
N VAL A 145 24.94 10.78 -8.78
CA VAL A 145 25.45 11.24 -7.48
C VAL A 145 24.49 10.89 -6.35
N TYR A 146 23.18 11.06 -6.55
CA TYR A 146 22.20 10.72 -5.53
C TYR A 146 22.21 9.23 -5.19
N ASN A 147 22.31 8.34 -6.19
CA ASN A 147 22.40 6.89 -5.97
C ASN A 147 23.68 6.46 -5.22
N LEU A 148 24.71 7.31 -5.21
CA LEU A 148 25.94 7.07 -4.47
C LEU A 148 25.84 7.52 -3.01
N LEU A 149 24.86 8.37 -2.64
CA LEU A 149 24.63 8.76 -1.26
C LEU A 149 23.97 7.63 -0.46
N SER A 150 24.18 7.65 0.85
CA SER A 150 23.58 6.69 1.79
C SER A 150 23.18 7.38 3.09
N ALA A 151 22.51 6.65 3.99
CA ALA A 151 22.25 7.12 5.34
C ALA A 151 23.53 7.36 6.16
N GLU A 152 24.60 6.61 5.88
CA GLU A 152 25.92 6.86 6.46
C GLU A 152 26.63 8.03 5.74
N PRO A 153 27.34 8.91 6.48
CA PRO A 153 28.07 10.04 5.89
C PRO A 153 29.15 9.57 4.92
N LYS A 154 29.10 10.04 3.68
CA LYS A 154 30.14 9.80 2.66
C LYS A 154 30.93 11.08 2.40
N SER A 155 32.25 10.94 2.27
CA SER A 155 33.12 12.08 1.95
C SER A 155 32.92 12.55 0.52
N PHE A 156 33.07 13.86 0.30
CA PHE A 156 33.01 14.47 -1.03
C PHE A 156 33.98 13.79 -2.03
N GLU A 157 35.20 13.48 -1.60
CA GLU A 157 36.20 12.81 -2.43
C GLU A 157 35.78 11.39 -2.85
N SER A 158 35.18 10.63 -1.93
CA SER A 158 34.68 9.28 -2.23
C SER A 158 33.56 9.35 -3.26
N ILE A 159 32.63 10.30 -3.12
CA ILE A 159 31.53 10.49 -4.08
C ILE A 159 32.10 10.92 -5.45
N GLY A 160 33.10 11.78 -5.49
CA GLY A 160 33.74 12.23 -6.73
C GLY A 160 34.48 11.12 -7.48
N SER A 161 35.22 10.28 -6.75
CA SER A 161 35.90 9.12 -7.34
C SER A 161 34.92 8.10 -7.95
N ALA A 162 33.72 7.97 -7.38
CA ALA A 162 32.71 7.01 -7.82
C ALA A 162 31.80 7.57 -8.92
N SER A 163 31.54 8.87 -8.93
CA SER A 163 30.66 9.51 -9.92
C SER A 163 31.37 9.82 -11.25
N GLY A 164 32.69 9.98 -11.23
CA GLY A 164 33.48 10.36 -12.41
C GLY A 164 33.24 11.81 -12.87
N LEU A 165 32.57 12.63 -12.06
CA LEU A 165 32.29 14.03 -12.35
C LEU A 165 33.48 14.93 -11.99
N SER A 166 33.58 16.09 -12.65
CA SER A 166 34.54 17.11 -12.25
C SER A 166 34.18 17.63 -10.85
N VAL A 167 35.17 18.14 -10.11
CA VAL A 167 34.97 18.70 -8.76
C VAL A 167 33.91 19.82 -8.76
N GLY A 168 33.91 20.65 -9.81
CA GLY A 168 32.91 21.72 -9.98
C GLY A 168 31.51 21.17 -10.21
N ASP A 169 31.36 20.20 -11.12
CA ASP A 169 30.06 19.60 -11.45
C ASP A 169 29.49 18.80 -10.28
N LEU A 170 30.35 18.10 -9.52
CA LEU A 170 29.95 17.38 -8.32
C LEU A 170 29.47 18.34 -7.23
N SER A 171 30.19 19.44 -7.01
CA SER A 171 29.81 20.45 -6.03
C SER A 171 28.47 21.08 -6.38
N LEU A 172 28.24 21.40 -7.65
CA LEU A 172 26.99 21.96 -8.15
C LEU A 172 25.84 20.96 -8.04
N THR A 173 26.10 19.69 -8.38
CA THR A 173 25.14 18.59 -8.25
C THR A 173 24.72 18.36 -6.79
N LEU A 174 25.67 18.33 -5.85
CA LEU A 174 25.39 18.16 -4.43
C LEU A 174 24.63 19.36 -3.85
N LEU A 175 24.97 20.58 -4.30
CA LEU A 175 24.21 21.79 -3.96
C LEU A 175 22.76 21.69 -4.44
N HIS A 176 22.52 21.26 -5.67
CA HIS A 176 21.16 21.05 -6.20
C HIS A 176 20.39 20.03 -5.38
N LEU A 177 21.01 18.89 -5.04
CA LEU A 177 20.39 17.86 -4.19
C LEU A 177 20.11 18.36 -2.76
N GLU A 178 20.95 19.23 -2.22
CA GLU A 178 20.75 19.87 -0.92
C GLU A 178 19.60 20.88 -0.95
N LEU A 179 19.54 21.74 -1.97
CA LEU A 179 18.44 22.68 -2.19
C LEU A 179 17.10 21.97 -2.43
N ALA A 180 17.12 20.80 -3.07
CA ALA A 180 15.95 19.94 -3.25
C ALA A 180 15.54 19.21 -1.95
N GLY A 181 16.34 19.29 -0.88
CA GLY A 181 16.09 18.61 0.39
C GLY A 181 16.28 17.09 0.33
N LEU A 182 17.05 16.61 -0.65
CA LEU A 182 17.34 15.19 -0.89
C LEU A 182 18.65 14.75 -0.22
N ALA A 183 19.62 15.66 -0.14
CA ALA A 183 20.89 15.47 0.56
C ALA A 183 21.07 16.53 1.64
N LYS A 184 22.00 16.30 2.57
CA LYS A 184 22.42 17.29 3.57
C LYS A 184 23.93 17.26 3.75
N SER A 185 24.52 18.45 3.75
CA SER A 185 25.91 18.62 4.12
C SER A 185 26.10 18.51 5.63
N LEU A 186 27.12 17.76 6.03
CA LEU A 186 27.60 17.59 7.39
C LEU A 186 29.02 18.15 7.53
N PRO A 187 29.45 18.54 8.74
CA PRO A 187 30.81 19.01 8.98
C PRO A 187 31.85 17.97 8.51
N GLY A 188 32.96 18.46 7.96
CA GLY A 188 34.02 17.62 7.40
C GLY A 188 33.83 17.23 5.93
N ASN A 189 33.10 18.03 5.14
CA ASN A 189 32.79 17.76 3.72
C ASN A 189 32.20 16.36 3.50
N THR A 190 31.29 15.97 4.40
CA THR A 190 30.55 14.72 4.29
C THR A 190 29.10 15.02 3.95
N PHE A 191 28.48 14.12 3.20
CA PHE A 191 27.11 14.24 2.76
C PHE A 191 26.33 13.01 3.19
N VAL A 192 25.12 13.23 3.68
CA VAL A 192 24.16 12.18 3.99
C VAL A 192 22.91 12.34 3.16
N GLN A 193 22.32 11.21 2.83
CA GLN A 193 21.00 11.15 2.23
C GLN A 193 19.94 11.41 3.31
N LEU A 194 19.16 12.48 3.18
CA LEU A 194 18.16 12.86 4.20
C LEU A 194 16.87 12.05 4.12
N ARG A 195 16.48 11.68 2.90
CA ARG A 195 15.35 10.80 2.66
C ARG A 195 15.87 9.56 1.95
N PRO A 196 15.71 8.36 2.53
CA PRO A 196 15.97 7.16 1.75
C PRO A 196 15.06 7.25 0.52
N PHE A 197 15.67 7.13 -0.65
CA PHE A 197 14.90 6.80 -1.84
C PHE A 197 14.11 5.55 -1.50
N TRP A 198 12.82 5.53 -1.77
CA TRP A 198 11.94 4.46 -1.27
C TRP A 198 12.33 3.06 -1.80
N THR A 199 13.29 2.97 -2.74
CA THR A 199 13.93 1.73 -3.22
C THR A 199 14.89 1.07 -2.24
N ASP A 200 15.31 1.71 -1.15
CA ASP A 200 16.21 1.03 -0.18
C ASP A 200 15.46 0.15 0.83
N ILE A 201 14.14 0.27 0.92
CA ILE A 201 13.36 -0.66 1.75
C ILE A 201 13.30 -2.05 1.09
N THR A 202 13.48 -2.13 -0.23
CA THR A 202 13.57 -3.40 -0.97
C THR A 202 14.82 -4.22 -0.62
N ILE A 203 15.93 -3.59 -0.19
CA ILE A 203 17.15 -4.31 0.21
C ILE A 203 17.06 -4.78 1.68
N SER A 204 16.28 -4.11 2.53
CA SER A 204 16.07 -4.56 3.92
C SER A 204 15.23 -5.84 4.06
N ALA A 205 14.52 -6.25 3.00
CA ALA A 205 13.72 -7.47 2.97
C ALA A 205 14.57 -8.76 3.05
N GLN A 206 15.86 -8.69 2.76
CA GLN A 206 16.78 -9.83 2.84
C GLN A 206 17.43 -10.02 4.22
N SER A 207 17.22 -9.11 5.18
CA SER A 207 17.73 -9.25 6.57
C SER A 207 16.75 -9.98 7.52
N ARG A 208 15.80 -10.75 6.98
CA ARG A 208 14.78 -11.45 7.77
C ARG A 208 15.25 -12.79 8.32
N GLU A 209 16.41 -12.79 8.98
CA GLU A 209 16.79 -13.85 9.91
C GLU A 209 16.91 -13.29 11.33
N LYS A 210 15.84 -13.51 12.10
CA LYS A 210 15.81 -14.00 13.50
C LYS A 210 14.65 -13.40 14.31
N SER A 211 13.69 -14.28 14.60
CA SER A 211 12.96 -14.34 15.88
C SER A 211 12.29 -13.05 16.41
N LYS A 212 11.34 -12.49 15.66
CA LYS A 212 10.20 -11.78 16.27
C LYS A 212 8.92 -12.42 15.76
N LYS A 213 8.06 -12.89 16.68
CA LYS A 213 6.74 -13.41 16.36
C LYS A 213 6.03 -12.37 15.49
N SER A 214 5.62 -12.77 14.28
CA SER A 214 4.88 -11.88 13.38
C SER A 214 3.65 -11.33 14.11
N PRO A 215 3.45 -10.00 14.17
CA PRO A 215 2.26 -9.41 14.80
C PRO A 215 0.97 -9.83 14.09
N PHE A 216 1.07 -10.39 12.88
CA PHE A 216 -0.04 -10.82 12.04
C PHE A 216 -0.42 -12.29 12.24
N LYS A 217 0.21 -13.01 13.18
CA LYS A 217 -0.13 -14.41 13.46
C LYS A 217 -1.64 -14.64 13.71
N PRO A 218 -2.34 -13.80 14.51
CA PRO A 218 -3.78 -13.97 14.72
C PRO A 218 -4.59 -13.85 13.42
N PHE A 219 -4.18 -12.96 12.51
CA PHE A 219 -4.82 -12.83 11.20
C PHE A 219 -4.58 -14.07 10.32
N PHE A 220 -3.36 -14.62 10.31
CA PHE A 220 -3.06 -15.84 9.55
C PHE A 220 -3.85 -17.04 10.08
N GLU A 221 -3.98 -17.19 11.39
CA GLU A 221 -4.80 -18.23 12.01
C GLU A 221 -6.28 -18.07 11.65
N PHE A 222 -6.80 -16.84 11.69
CA PHE A 222 -8.16 -16.51 11.26
C PHE A 222 -8.43 -16.91 9.80
N VAL A 223 -7.52 -16.57 8.89
CA VAL A 223 -7.63 -16.88 7.46
C VAL A 223 -7.55 -18.39 7.22
N SER A 224 -6.60 -19.07 7.85
CA SER A 224 -6.39 -20.51 7.68
C SER A 224 -7.60 -21.31 8.15
N ARG A 225 -8.17 -20.94 9.32
CA ARG A 225 -9.33 -21.62 9.90
C ARG A 225 -10.62 -21.36 9.15
N THR A 226 -10.86 -20.12 8.72
CA THR A 226 -12.17 -19.72 8.18
C THR A 226 -12.23 -19.87 6.66
N PHE A 227 -11.17 -19.50 5.96
CA PHE A 227 -11.18 -19.38 4.49
C PHE A 227 -10.24 -20.37 3.79
N HIS A 228 -9.36 -21.06 4.53
CA HIS A 228 -8.31 -21.93 3.98
C HIS A 228 -7.40 -21.18 2.99
N GLY A 229 -7.19 -19.90 3.25
CA GLY A 229 -6.38 -19.00 2.43
C GLY A 229 -7.18 -18.08 1.50
N ILE A 230 -6.49 -17.04 1.02
CA ILE A 230 -7.11 -15.92 0.31
C ILE A 230 -6.31 -15.56 -0.94
N SER A 231 -6.88 -14.69 -1.78
CA SER A 231 -6.17 -14.06 -2.90
C SER A 231 -5.72 -12.66 -2.47
N ARG A 232 -4.58 -12.22 -2.99
CA ARG A 232 -4.04 -10.88 -2.76
C ARG A 232 -5.01 -9.81 -3.24
N LYS A 233 -5.73 -10.02 -4.35
CA LYS A 233 -6.77 -9.10 -4.88
C LYS A 233 -7.73 -8.60 -3.79
N TYR A 234 -8.12 -9.44 -2.84
CA TYR A 234 -9.10 -9.09 -1.81
C TYR A 234 -8.51 -9.03 -0.39
N LEU A 235 -7.18 -8.97 -0.25
CA LEU A 235 -6.49 -8.93 1.04
C LEU A 235 -7.08 -7.88 2.00
N GLN A 236 -7.31 -6.66 1.53
CA GLN A 236 -7.86 -5.58 2.35
C GLN A 236 -9.28 -5.88 2.86
N LEU A 237 -10.10 -6.60 2.08
CA LEU A 237 -11.44 -7.02 2.50
C LEU A 237 -11.37 -8.06 3.62
N TYR A 238 -10.42 -9.00 3.55
CA TYR A 238 -10.21 -9.98 4.61
C TYR A 238 -9.62 -9.35 5.88
N LEU A 239 -8.76 -8.34 5.76
CA LEU A 239 -8.31 -7.53 6.90
C LEU A 239 -9.47 -6.78 7.56
N ALA A 240 -10.39 -6.22 6.76
CA ALA A 240 -11.61 -5.60 7.27
C ALA A 240 -12.53 -6.60 7.98
N ALA A 241 -12.67 -7.82 7.43
CA ALA A 241 -13.42 -8.90 8.06
C ALA A 241 -12.78 -9.33 9.40
N PHE A 242 -11.46 -9.46 9.46
CA PHE A 242 -10.71 -9.76 10.68
C PHE A 242 -10.87 -8.65 11.73
N TRP A 243 -10.87 -7.38 11.31
CA TRP A 243 -11.13 -6.25 12.20
C TRP A 243 -12.53 -6.30 12.80
N CYS A 244 -13.55 -6.62 12.00
CA CYS A 244 -14.92 -6.81 12.47
C CYS A 244 -15.03 -7.95 13.49
N HIS A 245 -14.35 -9.07 13.22
CA HIS A 245 -14.27 -10.22 14.12
C HIS A 245 -13.62 -9.88 15.47
N THR A 246 -12.53 -9.11 15.48
CA THR A 246 -11.75 -8.82 16.69
C THR A 246 -12.25 -7.63 17.49
N SER A 247 -12.73 -6.57 16.84
CA SER A 247 -13.13 -5.31 17.49
C SER A 247 -14.61 -5.26 17.81
N ARG A 248 -15.04 -6.14 18.73
CA ARG A 248 -16.46 -6.30 19.15
C ARG A 248 -17.06 -5.00 19.72
N ARG A 249 -16.24 -4.18 20.40
CA ARG A 249 -16.69 -2.89 20.96
C ARG A 249 -17.02 -1.87 19.88
N ARG A 250 -16.27 -1.88 18.76
CA ARG A 250 -16.51 -0.97 17.64
C ARG A 250 -17.69 -1.44 16.80
N TRP A 251 -17.75 -2.75 16.56
CA TRP A 251 -18.76 -3.39 15.72
C TRP A 251 -19.85 -4.08 16.55
N ALA A 252 -20.47 -3.30 17.45
CA ALA A 252 -21.60 -3.75 18.25
C ALA A 252 -22.87 -3.94 17.39
N VAL A 253 -23.90 -4.57 17.97
CA VAL A 253 -25.17 -4.83 17.28
C VAL A 253 -25.76 -3.54 16.70
N GLY A 254 -26.11 -3.58 15.41
CA GLY A 254 -26.68 -2.48 14.63
C GLY A 254 -25.66 -1.51 14.02
N THR A 255 -24.38 -1.56 14.39
CA THR A 255 -23.36 -0.62 13.89
C THR A 255 -22.98 -0.88 12.44
N LEU A 256 -22.76 -2.14 12.05
CA LEU A 256 -22.49 -2.54 10.68
C LEU A 256 -23.73 -2.34 9.83
N PHE A 257 -24.91 -2.67 10.35
CA PHE A 257 -26.17 -2.38 9.66
C PHE A 257 -26.32 -0.87 9.35
N THR A 258 -26.04 -0.01 10.33
CA THR A 258 -26.07 1.45 10.14
C THR A 258 -25.02 1.92 9.15
N ALA A 259 -23.82 1.34 9.16
CA ALA A 259 -22.77 1.61 8.18
C ALA A 259 -23.23 1.24 6.75
N CYS A 260 -23.90 0.09 6.58
CA CYS A 260 -24.50 -0.31 5.31
C CYS A 260 -25.57 0.70 4.85
N LEU A 261 -26.44 1.18 5.74
CA LEU A 261 -27.46 2.18 5.40
C LEU A 261 -26.87 3.52 4.94
N ARG A 262 -25.72 3.92 5.48
CA ARG A 262 -24.99 5.14 5.09
C ARG A 262 -24.17 4.98 3.82
N SER A 263 -23.87 3.74 3.43
CA SER A 263 -23.06 3.46 2.25
C SER A 263 -23.86 3.60 0.96
N LYS A 264 -23.18 4.06 -0.10
CA LYS A 264 -23.75 4.13 -1.45
C LYS A 264 -24.06 2.73 -1.98
N GLN A 265 -24.94 2.66 -2.99
CA GLN A 265 -25.18 1.43 -3.72
C GLN A 265 -23.87 0.84 -4.26
N LEU A 266 -23.59 -0.42 -3.90
CA LEU A 266 -22.48 -1.19 -4.46
C LEU A 266 -22.96 -2.04 -5.62
N THR A 267 -22.42 -1.78 -6.80
CA THR A 267 -22.73 -2.55 -8.01
C THR A 267 -21.84 -3.79 -8.12
N ARG A 268 -22.26 -4.75 -8.97
CA ARG A 268 -21.41 -5.89 -9.33
C ARG A 268 -20.08 -5.43 -9.95
N ARG A 269 -20.10 -4.33 -10.70
CA ARG A 269 -18.91 -3.75 -11.34
C ARG A 269 -17.90 -3.29 -10.28
N ASP A 270 -18.36 -2.60 -9.24
CA ASP A 270 -17.49 -2.13 -8.15
C ASP A 270 -16.77 -3.29 -7.46
N ARG A 271 -17.49 -4.38 -7.17
CA ARG A 271 -16.91 -5.60 -6.58
C ARG A 271 -15.87 -6.24 -7.49
N LEU A 272 -16.17 -6.36 -8.79
CA LEU A 272 -15.24 -7.01 -9.73
C LEU A 272 -14.00 -6.15 -10.00
N ALA A 273 -14.16 -4.82 -10.00
CA ALA A 273 -13.09 -3.86 -10.16
C ALA A 273 -12.24 -3.68 -8.90
N TYR A 274 -12.74 -4.10 -7.73
CA TYR A 274 -12.00 -3.99 -6.48
C TYR A 274 -10.67 -4.76 -6.55
N VAL A 275 -9.58 -4.06 -6.24
CA VAL A 275 -8.25 -4.63 -6.08
C VAL A 275 -7.66 -4.00 -4.81
N SER A 276 -7.10 -4.84 -3.94
CA SER A 276 -6.47 -4.37 -2.71
C SER A 276 -5.26 -3.51 -3.04
N PRO A 277 -5.08 -2.38 -2.36
CA PRO A 277 -3.91 -1.53 -2.55
C PRO A 277 -2.61 -2.26 -2.15
N PRO A 278 -1.44 -1.80 -2.65
CA PRO A 278 -0.14 -2.34 -2.24
C PRO A 278 0.15 -2.07 -0.77
N VAL A 279 -0.39 -0.98 -0.24
CA VAL A 279 -0.33 -0.65 1.18
C VAL A 279 -1.72 -0.80 1.78
N VAL A 280 -1.86 -1.73 2.72
CA VAL A 280 -3.14 -2.14 3.31
C VAL A 280 -3.29 -1.61 4.72
N ALA A 281 -4.51 -1.22 5.07
CA ALA A 281 -4.89 -0.87 6.44
C ALA A 281 -5.19 -2.15 7.24
N TYR A 282 -4.69 -2.22 8.46
CA TYR A 282 -4.85 -3.36 9.36
C TYR A 282 -5.12 -2.92 10.80
N TYR A 283 -5.83 -3.78 11.54
CA TYR A 283 -6.10 -3.58 12.96
C TYR A 283 -5.33 -4.61 13.78
N LEU A 284 -4.57 -4.12 14.76
CA LEU A 284 -4.01 -4.95 15.82
C LEU A 284 -4.90 -4.84 17.05
N PRO A 285 -5.46 -5.94 17.55
CA PRO A 285 -6.09 -5.91 18.86
C PRO A 285 -5.02 -5.52 19.88
N ALA A 286 -5.31 -4.51 20.71
CA ALA A 286 -4.46 -4.23 21.86
C ALA A 286 -4.36 -5.54 22.66
N GLU A 287 -3.13 -6.02 22.90
CA GLU A 287 -2.91 -7.18 23.76
C GLU A 287 -3.69 -6.94 25.03
N LYS A 288 -4.72 -7.76 25.26
CA LYS A 288 -5.43 -7.73 26.53
C LYS A 288 -4.35 -8.03 27.56
N ARG A 289 -3.96 -7.02 28.35
CA ARG A 289 -3.35 -7.27 29.65
C ARG A 289 -4.35 -8.14 30.38
N CYS A 290 -4.06 -9.43 30.49
CA CYS A 290 -4.79 -10.31 31.38
C CYS A 290 -4.65 -9.69 32.76
N TYR A 291 -5.74 -9.10 33.24
CA TYR A 291 -5.96 -8.81 34.66
C TYR A 291 -6.62 -10.04 35.27
#